data_AF-A0A1C2GPX1-F1
#
_entry.id   AF-A0A1C2GPX1-F1
#
_cell.length_a   1.000
_cell.length_b   1.000
_cell.length_c   1.000
_cell.angle_alpha   90.00
_cell.angle_beta   90.00
_cell.angle_gamma   90.00
#
_symmetry.space_group_name_H-M   'P 1'
#
loop_
_entity.id
_entity.type
_entity.pdbx_description
1 polymer ?
#
loop_
_entity_poly.entity_id
_entity_poly.type
_entity_poly.pdbx_seq_one_letter_code
_entity_poly.pdbx_strand_id
1 'polypeptide(L)'
;MDEKEIIQAAAEGAAKGLGGQIPPLYPDIVQPAAKQVGKALGTIAGLINVALAPVAAVVWGYDKVSDYLTQTLSEKLSDVLPENIITPPASIVGPSIEAIKFLANEADLRELYAQLIATSINSETTENAHPGFVEIIKNLSSDDAKILNYIYRKQYFACIFLYGKRKSTGTKLRIDYFLSTYEIEYEKPLKLGGLNLINNLDRLGLISTPEDLLLKDSAEYELIEKLPTYETLYNGLKKDIDIEITAEKQFLILTPLGRQFCETCISK
;
A
#
# COMPACT_ATOMS: atom_id res chain seq x y z
N MET A 1 3.41 -33.77 9.16
CA MET A 1 1.98 -34.02 9.35
C MET A 1 1.54 -35.11 8.40
N ASP A 2 0.83 -36.11 8.92
CA ASP A 2 0.20 -37.17 8.13
C ASP A 2 -0.94 -36.58 7.28
N GLU A 3 -1.22 -37.13 6.09
CA GLU A 3 -2.28 -36.67 5.18
C GLU A 3 -3.65 -36.65 5.88
N LYS A 4 -3.85 -37.58 6.83
CA LYS A 4 -5.03 -37.62 7.72
C LYS A 4 -5.12 -36.43 8.66
N GLU A 5 -4.01 -35.95 9.21
CA GLU A 5 -4.01 -34.81 10.14
C GLU A 5 -4.36 -33.51 9.41
N ILE A 6 -3.89 -33.34 8.17
CA ILE A 6 -4.21 -32.18 7.32
C ILE A 6 -5.71 -32.15 6.97
N ILE A 7 -6.26 -33.29 6.56
CA ILE A 7 -7.68 -33.42 6.20
C ILE A 7 -8.57 -33.16 7.42
N GLN A 8 -8.15 -33.62 8.60
CA GLN A 8 -8.90 -33.42 9.83
C GLN A 8 -8.85 -31.96 10.31
N ALA A 9 -7.69 -31.32 10.30
CA ALA A 9 -7.56 -29.90 10.63
C ALA A 9 -8.39 -29.00 9.69
N ALA A 10 -8.39 -29.31 8.39
CA ALA A 10 -9.22 -28.62 7.40
C ALA A 10 -10.72 -28.79 7.64
N ALA A 11 -11.17 -30.01 7.93
CA ALA A 11 -12.57 -30.30 8.23
C ALA A 11 -13.02 -29.61 9.53
N GLU A 12 -12.16 -29.58 10.55
CA GLU A 12 -12.43 -28.91 11.84
C GLU A 12 -12.47 -27.37 11.69
N GLY A 13 -11.60 -26.80 10.85
CA GLY A 13 -11.63 -25.37 10.50
C GLY A 13 -12.92 -24.97 9.77
N ALA A 14 -13.33 -25.76 8.77
CA ALA A 14 -14.59 -25.54 8.04
C ALA A 14 -15.83 -25.72 8.94
N ALA A 15 -15.83 -26.71 9.82
CA ALA A 15 -16.93 -26.97 10.75
C ALA A 15 -17.06 -25.89 11.83
N LYS A 16 -15.93 -25.34 12.32
CA LYS A 16 -15.92 -24.16 13.21
C LYS A 16 -16.45 -22.91 12.54
N GLY A 17 -16.20 -22.73 11.24
CA GLY A 17 -16.76 -21.61 10.46
C GLY A 17 -18.27 -21.70 10.20
N LEU A 18 -18.87 -22.89 10.35
CA LEU A 18 -20.26 -23.17 9.95
C LEU A 18 -21.21 -23.60 11.10
N GLY A 19 -20.80 -23.50 12.36
CA GLY A 19 -21.71 -23.72 13.49
C GLY A 19 -21.94 -25.18 13.92
N GLY A 20 -20.99 -26.09 13.62
CA GLY A 20 -20.75 -27.25 14.47
C GLY A 20 -21.69 -28.47 14.37
N GLN A 21 -22.16 -28.87 13.19
CA GLN A 21 -22.72 -30.23 13.03
C GLN A 21 -22.23 -30.92 11.75
N ILE A 22 -21.58 -32.08 11.91
CA ILE A 22 -21.13 -32.96 10.82
C ILE A 22 -22.14 -34.12 10.73
N PRO A 23 -22.88 -34.29 9.62
CA PRO A 23 -23.72 -35.47 9.39
C PRO A 23 -22.86 -36.75 9.29
N PRO A 24 -23.37 -37.95 9.64
CA PRO A 24 -22.64 -39.19 9.48
C PRO A 24 -22.40 -39.46 7.99
N LEU A 25 -21.16 -39.27 7.58
CA LEU A 25 -20.71 -39.26 6.19
C LEU A 25 -20.17 -40.67 5.84
N TYR A 26 -20.78 -41.34 4.86
CA TYR A 26 -20.43 -42.70 4.42
C TYR A 26 -19.01 -42.79 3.82
N PRO A 27 -18.18 -43.80 4.17
CA PRO A 27 -16.76 -43.85 3.81
C PRO A 27 -16.46 -43.77 2.30
N ASP A 28 -17.29 -44.39 1.45
CA ASP A 28 -16.97 -44.58 0.02
C ASP A 28 -17.31 -43.37 -0.87
N ILE A 29 -18.26 -42.53 -0.45
CA ILE A 29 -18.60 -41.27 -1.14
C ILE A 29 -17.73 -40.13 -0.59
N VAL A 30 -17.37 -40.24 0.69
CA VAL A 30 -16.61 -39.23 1.42
C VAL A 30 -15.12 -39.35 1.14
N GLN A 31 -14.58 -40.56 0.97
CA GLN A 31 -13.15 -40.71 0.66
C GLN A 31 -12.72 -40.01 -0.64
N PRO A 32 -13.42 -40.17 -1.78
CA PRO A 32 -13.02 -39.50 -3.03
C PRO A 32 -13.20 -37.99 -2.93
N ALA A 33 -14.32 -37.53 -2.36
CA ALA A 33 -14.58 -36.11 -2.15
C ALA A 33 -13.56 -35.49 -1.17
N ALA A 34 -13.27 -36.14 -0.05
CA ALA A 34 -12.28 -35.71 0.94
C ALA A 34 -10.86 -35.74 0.37
N LYS A 35 -10.51 -36.70 -0.50
CA LYS A 35 -9.21 -36.70 -1.21
C LYS A 35 -9.11 -35.54 -2.20
N GLN A 36 -10.19 -35.21 -2.92
CA GLN A 36 -10.20 -34.08 -3.84
C GLN A 36 -10.15 -32.74 -3.10
N VAL A 37 -10.93 -32.60 -2.01
CA VAL A 37 -10.88 -31.45 -1.11
C VAL A 37 -9.49 -31.34 -0.48
N GLY A 38 -8.92 -32.43 0.05
CA GLY A 38 -7.58 -32.45 0.62
C GLY A 38 -6.50 -32.05 -0.39
N LYS A 39 -6.57 -32.55 -1.63
CA LYS A 39 -5.68 -32.11 -2.72
C LYS A 39 -5.83 -30.63 -3.05
N ALA A 40 -7.05 -30.10 -3.07
CA ALA A 40 -7.30 -28.69 -3.32
C ALA A 40 -6.73 -27.81 -2.18
N LEU A 41 -6.95 -28.22 -0.92
CA LEU A 41 -6.41 -27.54 0.26
C LEU A 41 -4.89 -27.73 0.42
N GLY A 42 -4.31 -28.73 -0.22
CA GLY A 42 -2.87 -28.89 -0.35
C GLY A 42 -2.19 -27.84 -1.25
N THR A 43 -2.96 -26.92 -1.86
CA THR A 43 -2.44 -25.82 -2.68
C THR A 43 -2.61 -24.47 -1.99
N ILE A 44 -1.68 -23.54 -2.22
CA ILE A 44 -1.78 -22.17 -1.69
C ILE A 44 -3.07 -21.47 -2.13
N ALA A 45 -3.46 -21.64 -3.39
CA ALA A 45 -4.71 -21.10 -3.93
C ALA A 45 -5.96 -21.67 -3.22
N GLY A 46 -5.95 -22.96 -2.89
CA GLY A 46 -7.03 -23.59 -2.13
C GLY A 46 -7.15 -23.04 -0.71
N LEU A 47 -6.02 -22.82 -0.03
CA LEU A 47 -5.98 -22.21 1.30
C LEU A 47 -6.49 -20.76 1.27
N ILE A 48 -6.08 -19.96 0.27
CA ILE A 48 -6.57 -18.59 0.06
C ILE A 48 -8.09 -18.58 -0.17
N ASN A 49 -8.60 -19.50 -1.00
CA ASN A 49 -10.04 -19.61 -1.23
C ASN A 49 -10.82 -19.93 0.05
N VAL A 50 -10.30 -20.80 0.91
CA VAL A 50 -10.90 -21.06 2.23
C VAL A 50 -10.83 -19.84 3.13
N ALA A 51 -9.68 -19.17 3.19
CA ALA A 51 -9.50 -17.98 4.00
C ALA A 51 -10.48 -16.85 3.61
N LEU A 52 -10.74 -16.67 2.31
CA LEU A 52 -11.62 -15.63 1.77
C LEU A 52 -13.09 -16.04 1.69
N ALA A 53 -13.44 -17.32 1.84
CA ALA A 53 -14.81 -17.82 1.68
C ALA A 53 -15.87 -17.07 2.51
N PRO A 54 -15.63 -16.71 3.79
CA PRO A 54 -16.60 -15.94 4.57
C PRO A 54 -16.92 -14.57 3.97
N VAL A 55 -15.91 -13.92 3.39
CA VAL A 55 -16.06 -12.58 2.77
C VAL A 55 -16.69 -12.70 1.38
N ALA A 56 -16.29 -13.71 0.60
CA ALA A 56 -16.87 -14.00 -0.71
C ALA A 56 -18.39 -14.22 -0.65
N ALA A 57 -18.90 -14.79 0.44
CA ALA A 57 -20.33 -15.03 0.64
C ALA A 57 -21.16 -13.75 0.82
N VAL A 58 -20.54 -12.63 1.24
CA VAL A 58 -21.26 -11.40 1.60
C VAL A 58 -20.92 -10.21 0.68
N VAL A 59 -19.74 -10.20 0.07
CA VAL A 59 -19.30 -9.08 -0.78
C VAL A 59 -19.86 -9.23 -2.20
N TRP A 60 -20.77 -8.33 -2.56
CA TRP A 60 -21.36 -8.32 -3.89
C TRP A 60 -20.29 -8.09 -4.97
N GLY A 61 -20.30 -8.93 -5.99
CA GLY A 61 -19.36 -8.84 -7.12
C GLY A 61 -17.97 -9.41 -6.83
N TYR A 62 -17.77 -10.19 -5.76
CA TYR A 62 -16.52 -10.90 -5.48
C TYR A 62 -15.98 -11.67 -6.71
N ASP A 63 -16.87 -12.36 -7.44
CA ASP A 63 -16.51 -13.15 -8.62
C ASP A 63 -15.74 -12.33 -9.67
N LYS A 64 -15.97 -11.02 -9.76
CA LYS A 64 -15.30 -10.12 -10.72
C LYS A 64 -13.83 -9.86 -10.41
N VAL A 65 -13.41 -10.09 -9.17
CA VAL A 65 -12.04 -9.87 -8.70
C VAL A 65 -11.37 -11.12 -8.16
N SER A 66 -12.14 -12.22 -8.01
CA SER A 66 -11.70 -13.49 -7.44
C SER A 66 -10.47 -14.10 -8.14
N ASP A 67 -10.43 -14.11 -9.47
CA ASP A 67 -9.30 -14.64 -10.25
C ASP A 67 -8.03 -13.82 -9.99
N TYR A 68 -8.14 -12.48 -10.06
CA TYR A 68 -7.03 -11.57 -9.79
C TYR A 68 -6.50 -11.74 -8.37
N LEU A 69 -7.38 -11.79 -7.37
CA LEU A 69 -7.00 -11.97 -5.97
C LEU A 69 -6.36 -13.33 -5.75
N THR A 70 -6.95 -14.41 -6.26
CA THR A 70 -6.41 -15.76 -6.09
C THR A 70 -5.01 -15.86 -6.68
N GLN A 71 -4.80 -15.36 -7.89
CA GLN A 71 -3.48 -15.34 -8.52
C GLN A 71 -2.48 -14.50 -7.70
N THR A 72 -2.82 -13.24 -7.45
CA THR A 72 -1.90 -12.28 -6.81
C THR A 72 -1.55 -12.71 -5.38
N LEU A 73 -2.53 -13.19 -4.60
CA LEU A 73 -2.30 -13.66 -3.25
C LEU A 73 -1.51 -14.98 -3.23
N SER A 74 -1.70 -15.86 -4.22
CA SER A 74 -0.91 -17.10 -4.32
C SER A 74 0.56 -16.81 -4.54
N GLU A 75 0.88 -15.80 -5.35
CA GLU A 75 2.25 -15.34 -5.57
C GLU A 75 2.83 -14.73 -4.28
N LYS A 76 2.09 -13.82 -3.63
CA LYS A 76 2.53 -13.11 -2.41
C LYS A 76 2.69 -14.01 -1.18
N LEU A 77 1.90 -15.07 -1.09
CA LEU A 77 1.87 -15.98 0.05
C LEU A 77 2.56 -17.32 -0.27
N SER A 78 3.29 -17.40 -1.39
CA SER A 78 3.96 -18.63 -1.84
C SER A 78 4.96 -19.20 -0.84
N ASP A 79 5.63 -18.33 -0.07
CA ASP A 79 6.59 -18.70 0.97
C ASP A 79 5.98 -18.81 2.38
N VAL A 80 4.66 -18.56 2.53
CA VAL A 80 3.97 -18.63 3.82
C VAL A 80 3.55 -20.07 4.10
N LEU A 81 3.85 -20.54 5.31
CA LEU A 81 3.46 -21.89 5.74
C LEU A 81 1.93 -22.05 5.75
N PRO A 82 1.38 -23.19 5.28
CA PRO A 82 -0.05 -23.44 5.25
C PRO A 82 -0.79 -23.16 6.56
N GLU A 83 -0.20 -23.51 7.69
CA GLU A 83 -0.73 -23.30 9.04
C GLU A 83 -0.82 -21.81 9.44
N ASN A 84 -0.05 -20.95 8.78
CA ASN A 84 -0.06 -19.50 9.01
C ASN A 84 -1.11 -18.79 8.15
N ILE A 85 -1.76 -19.48 7.21
CA ILE A 85 -2.86 -18.92 6.39
C ILE A 85 -4.16 -18.97 7.20
N ILE A 86 -4.62 -17.81 7.64
CA ILE A 86 -5.82 -17.66 8.46
C ILE A 86 -6.92 -16.87 7.72
N THR A 87 -8.16 -17.00 8.20
CA THR A 87 -9.25 -16.12 7.76
C THR A 87 -8.95 -14.69 8.22
N PRO A 88 -8.81 -13.74 7.28
CA PRO A 88 -8.47 -12.36 7.61
C PRO A 88 -9.67 -11.59 8.19
N PRO A 89 -9.46 -10.48 8.90
CA PRO A 89 -10.55 -9.62 9.39
C PRO A 89 -11.42 -9.08 8.26
N ALA A 90 -12.74 -9.27 8.37
CA ALA A 90 -13.71 -8.80 7.38
C ALA A 90 -13.69 -7.26 7.20
N SER A 91 -13.33 -6.51 8.24
CA SER A 91 -13.17 -5.06 8.21
C SER A 91 -12.06 -4.56 7.28
N ILE A 92 -11.12 -5.42 6.91
CA ILE A 92 -10.04 -5.12 5.96
C ILE A 92 -10.43 -5.61 4.58
N VAL A 93 -10.75 -6.90 4.47
CA VAL A 93 -10.91 -7.57 3.19
C VAL A 93 -12.18 -7.13 2.49
N GLY A 94 -13.30 -6.97 3.19
CA GLY A 94 -14.57 -6.54 2.58
C GLY A 94 -14.42 -5.22 1.83
N PRO A 95 -14.04 -4.13 2.53
CA PRO A 95 -13.79 -2.83 1.89
C PRO A 95 -12.69 -2.84 0.82
N SER A 96 -11.63 -3.64 1.00
CA SER A 96 -10.55 -3.75 0.01
C SER A 96 -11.04 -4.38 -1.30
N ILE A 97 -11.81 -5.47 -1.22
CA ILE A 97 -12.44 -6.11 -2.38
C ILE A 97 -13.44 -5.14 -3.04
N GLU A 98 -14.19 -4.38 -2.24
CA GLU A 98 -15.08 -3.34 -2.75
C GLU A 98 -14.35 -2.29 -3.58
N ALA A 99 -13.20 -1.81 -3.10
CA ALA A 99 -12.38 -0.85 -3.82
C ALA A 99 -11.77 -1.45 -5.10
N ILE A 100 -11.17 -2.64 -5.03
CA ILE A 100 -10.49 -3.30 -6.17
C ILE A 100 -11.40 -3.42 -7.39
N LYS A 101 -12.71 -3.67 -7.20
CA LYS A 101 -13.70 -3.75 -8.30
C LYS A 101 -13.67 -2.54 -9.24
N PHE A 102 -13.33 -1.36 -8.73
CA PHE A 102 -13.34 -0.10 -9.49
C PHE A 102 -11.96 0.31 -10.01
N LEU A 103 -10.90 -0.44 -9.67
CA LEU A 103 -9.50 -0.07 -9.93
C LEU A 103 -8.91 -0.83 -11.13
N ALA A 104 -9.73 -1.22 -12.11
CA ALA A 104 -9.30 -2.05 -13.24
C ALA A 104 -8.09 -1.50 -14.01
N ASN A 105 -7.98 -0.17 -14.09
CA ASN A 105 -6.91 0.56 -14.79
C ASN A 105 -5.87 1.18 -13.83
N GLU A 106 -5.99 0.96 -12.53
CA GLU A 106 -5.13 1.54 -11.49
C GLU A 106 -4.34 0.44 -10.80
N ALA A 107 -3.39 -0.14 -11.54
CA ALA A 107 -2.59 -1.26 -11.09
C ALA A 107 -1.83 -0.96 -9.78
N ASP A 108 -1.30 0.27 -9.64
CA ASP A 108 -0.58 0.71 -8.45
C ASP A 108 -1.45 0.61 -7.18
N LEU A 109 -2.72 1.04 -7.24
CA LEU A 109 -3.62 1.00 -6.09
C LEU A 109 -4.15 -0.41 -5.82
N ARG A 110 -4.45 -1.20 -6.87
CA ARG A 110 -4.85 -2.61 -6.70
C ARG A 110 -3.79 -3.41 -5.99
N GLU A 111 -2.53 -3.17 -6.32
CA GLU A 111 -1.38 -3.84 -5.71
C GLU A 111 -1.28 -3.54 -4.21
N LEU A 112 -1.51 -2.29 -3.79
CA LEU A 112 -1.55 -1.92 -2.36
C LEU A 112 -2.66 -2.66 -1.60
N TYR A 113 -3.86 -2.74 -2.17
CA TYR A 113 -4.96 -3.49 -1.55
C TYR A 113 -4.67 -5.00 -1.50
N ALA A 114 -4.15 -5.58 -2.58
CA ALA A 114 -3.80 -7.00 -2.62
C ALA A 114 -2.72 -7.32 -1.58
N GLN A 115 -1.73 -6.46 -1.41
CA GLN A 115 -0.70 -6.60 -0.39
C GLN A 115 -1.27 -6.46 1.02
N LEU A 116 -2.16 -5.49 1.28
CA LEU A 116 -2.85 -5.37 2.57
C LEU A 116 -3.66 -6.64 2.91
N ILE A 117 -4.37 -7.21 1.92
CA ILE A 117 -5.11 -8.46 2.08
C ILE A 117 -4.14 -9.61 2.40
N ALA A 118 -3.04 -9.76 1.65
CA ALA A 118 -2.02 -10.79 1.92
C ALA A 118 -1.47 -10.68 3.34
N THR A 119 -1.12 -9.46 3.78
CA THR A 119 -0.62 -9.20 5.13
C THR A 119 -1.67 -9.56 6.20
N SER A 120 -2.96 -9.36 5.93
CA SER A 120 -4.05 -9.72 6.85
C SER A 120 -4.33 -11.23 6.93
N ILE A 121 -3.99 -12.00 5.88
CA ILE A 121 -4.18 -13.46 5.80
C ILE A 121 -3.09 -14.22 6.54
N ASN A 122 -1.86 -13.70 6.57
CA ASN A 122 -0.76 -14.36 7.28
C ASN A 122 -0.83 -14.05 8.79
N SER A 123 -0.96 -15.09 9.62
CA SER A 123 -1.01 -14.98 11.08
C SER A 123 0.20 -14.29 11.71
N GLU A 124 1.37 -14.33 11.08
CA GLU A 124 2.58 -13.65 11.56
C GLU A 124 2.57 -12.14 11.31
N THR A 125 1.72 -11.67 10.39
CA THR A 125 1.72 -10.26 9.97
C THR A 125 0.36 -9.58 10.12
N THR A 126 -0.70 -10.34 10.45
CA THR A 126 -2.08 -9.86 10.51
C THR A 126 -2.26 -8.69 11.48
N GLU A 127 -1.48 -8.65 12.57
CA GLU A 127 -1.50 -7.56 13.55
C GLU A 127 -1.07 -6.20 12.97
N ASN A 128 -0.27 -6.20 11.90
CA ASN A 128 0.16 -4.99 11.21
C ASN A 128 -0.88 -4.47 10.21
N ALA A 129 -1.82 -5.32 9.79
CA ALA A 129 -2.87 -4.96 8.85
C ALA A 129 -3.95 -4.10 9.52
N HIS A 130 -3.67 -2.81 9.70
CA HIS A 130 -4.60 -1.90 10.36
C HIS A 130 -5.81 -1.60 9.45
N PRO A 131 -7.07 -1.69 9.93
CA PRO A 131 -8.26 -1.42 9.10
C PRO A 131 -8.26 -0.03 8.46
N GLY A 132 -7.70 0.97 9.14
CA GLY A 132 -7.55 2.33 8.60
C GLY A 132 -6.70 2.42 7.33
N PHE A 133 -5.84 1.42 7.04
CA PHE A 133 -5.03 1.42 5.82
C PHE A 133 -5.88 1.26 4.56
N VAL A 134 -7.06 0.65 4.65
CA VAL A 134 -8.04 0.65 3.54
C VAL A 134 -8.40 2.09 3.16
N GLU A 135 -8.73 2.92 4.14
CA GLU A 135 -9.12 4.32 3.90
C GLU A 135 -7.94 5.18 3.46
N ILE A 136 -6.73 4.87 3.94
CA ILE A 136 -5.50 5.51 3.44
C ILE A 136 -5.34 5.21 1.95
N ILE A 137 -5.35 3.93 1.53
CA ILE A 137 -5.19 3.55 0.12
C ILE A 137 -6.26 4.22 -0.74
N LYS A 138 -7.51 4.26 -0.28
CA LYS A 138 -8.62 4.93 -0.97
C LYS A 138 -8.42 6.43 -1.19
N ASN A 139 -7.60 7.08 -0.38
CA ASN A 139 -7.25 8.50 -0.49
C ASN A 139 -5.95 8.74 -1.27
N LEU A 140 -5.31 7.70 -1.81
CA LEU A 140 -4.13 7.83 -2.67
C LEU A 140 -4.54 7.85 -4.15
N SER A 141 -3.78 8.60 -4.93
CA SER A 141 -3.68 8.45 -6.38
C SER A 141 -2.54 7.49 -6.75
N SER A 142 -2.48 7.03 -8.01
CA SER A 142 -1.34 6.26 -8.51
C SER A 142 0.00 6.97 -8.29
N ASP A 143 0.05 8.30 -8.43
CA ASP A 143 1.28 9.07 -8.22
C ASP A 143 1.66 9.14 -6.74
N ASP A 144 0.68 9.23 -5.83
CA ASP A 144 0.90 9.13 -4.38
C ASP A 144 1.45 7.75 -3.99
N ALA A 145 0.94 6.67 -4.60
CA ALA A 145 1.44 5.32 -4.35
C ALA A 145 2.89 5.14 -4.81
N LYS A 146 3.21 5.62 -6.02
CA LYS A 146 4.56 5.56 -6.61
C LYS A 146 5.58 6.30 -5.78
N ILE A 147 5.27 7.55 -5.44
CA ILE A 147 6.20 8.37 -4.67
C ILE A 147 6.38 7.82 -3.25
N LEU A 148 5.34 7.25 -2.65
CA LEU A 148 5.43 6.65 -1.32
C LEU A 148 6.29 5.37 -1.34
N ASN A 149 6.18 4.53 -2.37
CA ASN A 149 7.06 3.38 -2.57
C ASN A 149 8.52 3.82 -2.75
N TYR A 150 8.75 4.87 -3.53
CA TYR A 150 10.08 5.47 -3.63
C TYR A 150 10.54 5.98 -2.26
N ILE A 151 9.67 6.68 -1.53
CA ILE A 151 9.97 7.21 -0.21
C ILE A 151 10.31 6.12 0.78
N TYR A 152 9.65 4.97 0.70
CA TYR A 152 9.93 3.84 1.57
C TYR A 152 11.28 3.18 1.29
N ARG A 153 11.72 3.15 0.02
CA ARG A 153 13.00 2.56 -0.39
C ARG A 153 14.21 3.39 0.02
N LYS A 154 14.05 4.67 0.35
CA LYS A 154 15.11 5.47 0.99
C LYS A 154 14.76 5.93 2.39
N GLN A 155 15.78 6.10 3.23
CA GLN A 155 15.55 6.50 4.62
C GLN A 155 15.11 7.97 4.75
N TYR A 156 15.54 8.84 3.83
CA TYR A 156 15.19 10.27 3.79
C TYR A 156 15.29 10.80 2.36
N PHE A 157 14.64 11.94 2.08
CA PHE A 157 14.73 12.66 0.81
C PHE A 157 15.08 14.12 1.02
N ALA A 158 16.14 14.58 0.37
CA ALA A 158 16.34 16.01 0.20
C ALA A 158 15.17 16.62 -0.58
N CYS A 159 14.63 17.71 -0.04
CA CYS A 159 13.58 18.49 -0.67
C CYS A 159 13.87 20.00 -0.54
N ILE A 160 13.51 20.76 -1.56
CA ILE A 160 13.58 22.23 -1.53
C ILE A 160 12.16 22.76 -1.59
N PHE A 161 11.73 23.46 -0.54
CA PHE A 161 10.48 24.20 -0.53
C PHE A 161 10.71 25.62 -1.02
N LEU A 162 9.92 26.04 -2.00
CA LEU A 162 9.92 27.43 -2.45
C LEU A 162 8.82 28.20 -1.73
N TYR A 163 9.22 29.29 -1.09
CA TYR A 163 8.32 30.24 -0.45
C TYR A 163 8.36 31.56 -1.18
N GLY A 164 7.18 32.15 -1.39
CA GLY A 164 7.04 33.54 -1.81
C GLY A 164 6.54 34.38 -0.65
N LYS A 165 7.28 35.45 -0.35
CA LYS A 165 6.88 36.48 0.59
C LYS A 165 6.51 37.74 -0.18
N ARG A 166 5.24 38.16 -0.11
CA ARG A 166 4.83 39.45 -0.69
C ARG A 166 5.44 40.59 0.12
N LYS A 167 6.13 41.52 -0.53
CA LYS A 167 6.75 42.68 0.12
C LYS A 167 5.70 43.64 0.64
N SER A 168 4.61 43.80 -0.10
CA SER A 168 3.46 44.64 0.24
C SER A 168 2.76 44.24 1.56
N THR A 169 2.60 42.95 1.83
CA THR A 169 1.84 42.45 3.00
C THR A 169 2.69 41.71 4.04
N GLY A 170 3.91 41.33 3.69
CA GLY A 170 4.75 40.42 4.49
C GLY A 170 4.28 38.97 4.51
N THR A 171 3.19 38.63 3.82
CA THR A 171 2.61 37.28 3.81
C THR A 171 3.54 36.31 3.11
N LYS A 172 3.96 35.25 3.82
CA LYS A 172 4.76 34.15 3.30
C LYS A 172 3.86 32.96 2.98
N LEU A 173 3.96 32.43 1.77
CA LEU A 173 3.22 31.27 1.31
C LEU A 173 4.16 30.25 0.67
N ARG A 174 3.92 28.97 0.91
CA ARG A 174 4.57 27.89 0.17
C ARG A 174 4.00 27.89 -1.24
N ILE A 175 4.88 28.02 -2.24
CA ILE A 175 4.52 28.06 -3.66
C ILE A 175 4.62 26.66 -4.24
N ASP A 176 5.77 26.01 -4.02
CA ASP A 176 6.05 24.70 -4.60
C ASP A 176 7.07 23.93 -3.75
N TYR A 177 7.30 22.67 -4.12
CA TYR A 177 8.40 21.86 -3.60
C TYR A 177 9.09 21.10 -4.73
N PHE A 178 10.35 20.77 -4.49
CA PHE A 178 11.13 19.94 -5.38
C PHE A 178 11.78 18.82 -4.57
N LEU A 179 11.70 17.60 -5.06
CA LEU A 179 12.33 16.44 -4.46
C LEU A 179 13.53 16.03 -5.30
N SER A 180 14.55 15.46 -4.65
CA SER A 180 15.61 14.75 -5.38
C SER A 180 15.05 13.46 -5.99
N THR A 181 14.63 13.55 -7.24
CA THR A 181 14.09 12.44 -8.04
C THR A 181 15.09 11.91 -9.07
N TYR A 182 16.37 12.25 -8.95
CA TYR A 182 17.41 11.92 -9.95
C TYR A 182 17.57 10.41 -10.20
N GLU A 183 17.21 9.58 -9.21
CA GLU A 183 17.25 8.11 -9.35
C GLU A 183 15.97 7.51 -9.90
N ILE A 184 14.96 8.32 -10.22
CA ILE A 184 13.75 7.79 -10.80
C ILE A 184 13.95 7.68 -12.31
N GLU A 185 14.10 6.45 -12.80
CA GLU A 185 13.87 6.08 -14.21
C GLU A 185 12.38 6.29 -14.56
N TYR A 186 11.89 7.52 -14.50
CA TYR A 186 10.73 7.88 -15.28
C TYR A 186 11.21 8.44 -16.61
N GLU A 187 10.79 7.81 -17.71
CA GLU A 187 10.95 8.32 -19.08
C GLU A 187 10.32 9.71 -19.30
N LYS A 188 9.65 10.26 -18.28
CA LYS A 188 9.16 11.64 -18.22
C LYS A 188 9.43 12.17 -16.80
N PRO A 189 9.93 13.41 -16.63
CA PRO A 189 9.92 14.02 -15.30
C PRO A 189 8.50 13.91 -14.76
N LEU A 190 8.33 13.25 -13.61
CA LEU A 190 7.08 13.29 -12.86
C LEU A 190 6.78 14.78 -12.74
N LYS A 191 5.75 15.23 -13.45
CA LYS A 191 5.17 16.54 -13.23
C LYS A 191 4.46 16.38 -11.89
N LEU A 192 5.23 16.30 -10.81
CA LEU A 192 4.76 16.14 -9.44
C LEU A 192 3.71 17.22 -9.28
N GLY A 193 2.45 16.80 -9.19
CA GLY A 193 1.30 17.66 -9.40
C GLY A 193 1.18 18.67 -8.28
N GLY A 194 1.97 19.75 -8.34
CA GLY A 194 2.03 20.81 -7.33
C GLY A 194 2.15 20.29 -5.90
N LEU A 195 1.88 21.19 -4.95
CA LEU A 195 1.86 20.92 -3.50
C LEU A 195 0.91 19.78 -3.08
N ASN A 196 -0.04 19.38 -3.93
CA ASN A 196 -1.16 18.53 -3.53
C ASN A 196 -0.75 17.12 -3.12
N LEU A 197 0.23 16.51 -3.80
CA LEU A 197 0.70 15.17 -3.49
C LEU A 197 1.33 15.13 -2.08
N ILE A 198 2.28 16.02 -1.80
CA ILE A 198 2.94 16.06 -0.48
C ILE A 198 1.94 16.46 0.60
N ASN A 199 1.08 17.45 0.32
CA ASN A 199 0.02 17.82 1.26
C ASN A 199 -0.94 16.65 1.53
N ASN A 200 -1.23 15.81 0.54
CA ASN A 200 -2.08 14.64 0.73
C ASN A 200 -1.39 13.59 1.61
N LEU A 201 -0.14 13.25 1.30
CA LEU A 201 0.63 12.28 2.09
C LEU A 201 0.87 12.76 3.53
N ASP A 202 1.12 14.06 3.72
CA ASP A 202 1.26 14.71 5.03
C ASP A 202 -0.09 14.73 5.77
N ARG A 203 -1.20 15.08 5.11
CA ARG A 203 -2.58 15.01 5.64
C ARG A 203 -2.95 13.60 6.09
N LEU A 204 -2.52 12.57 5.35
CA LEU A 204 -2.71 11.16 5.70
C LEU A 204 -1.78 10.71 6.82
N GLY A 205 -0.85 11.57 7.26
CA GLY A 205 0.12 11.30 8.31
C GLY A 205 1.18 10.28 7.90
N LEU A 206 1.43 10.08 6.61
CA LEU A 206 2.39 9.10 6.09
C LEU A 206 3.81 9.66 6.04
N ILE A 207 3.93 10.95 5.78
CA ILE A 207 5.21 11.66 5.68
C ILE A 207 5.26 12.84 6.65
N SER A 208 6.45 13.36 6.89
CA SER A 208 6.66 14.60 7.62
C SER A 208 7.88 15.33 7.08
N THR A 209 7.87 16.66 7.22
CA THR A 209 8.98 17.55 6.93
C THR A 209 9.48 18.21 8.21
N PRO A 210 10.36 17.53 8.98
CA PRO A 210 10.85 18.07 10.25
C PRO A 210 11.67 19.35 10.02
N GLU A 211 11.25 20.44 10.66
CA GLU A 211 11.89 21.76 10.55
C GLU A 211 13.19 21.85 11.37
N ASP A 212 13.31 21.03 12.43
CA ASP A 212 14.42 21.10 13.40
C ASP A 212 15.66 20.28 12.98
N LEU A 213 15.59 19.55 11.87
CA LEU A 213 16.73 18.78 11.36
C LEU A 213 17.57 19.65 10.43
N LEU A 214 18.62 20.26 10.99
CA LEU A 214 19.58 21.03 10.22
C LEU A 214 20.46 20.13 9.35
N LEU A 215 20.58 20.53 8.09
CA LEU A 215 21.38 19.85 7.09
C LEU A 215 22.81 20.34 7.04
N LYS A 216 23.73 19.38 7.02
CA LYS A 216 25.05 19.53 6.42
C LYS A 216 24.83 19.56 4.90
N ASP A 217 25.37 20.57 4.21
CA ASP A 217 25.23 20.71 2.75
C ASP A 217 25.51 19.36 2.05
N SER A 218 24.46 18.81 1.41
CA SER A 218 24.53 17.55 0.69
C SER A 218 24.45 17.82 -0.82
N ALA A 219 25.16 17.00 -1.61
CA ALA A 219 25.15 17.08 -3.07
C ALA A 219 23.74 16.92 -3.68
N GLU A 220 22.78 16.37 -2.93
CA GLU A 220 21.40 16.18 -3.37
C GLU A 220 20.67 17.51 -3.63
N TYR A 221 20.92 18.56 -2.83
CA TYR A 221 20.29 19.86 -3.07
C TYR A 221 20.78 20.52 -4.35
N GLU A 222 22.08 20.40 -4.65
CA GLU A 222 22.63 20.94 -5.89
C GLU A 222 22.02 20.25 -7.12
N LEU A 223 21.69 18.96 -7.02
CA LEU A 223 21.00 18.25 -8.09
C LEU A 223 19.58 18.79 -8.31
N ILE A 224 18.85 19.11 -7.23
CA ILE A 224 17.52 19.72 -7.30
C ILE A 224 17.59 21.11 -7.95
N GLU A 225 18.54 21.94 -7.53
CA GLU A 225 18.70 23.31 -8.06
C GLU A 225 19.05 23.35 -9.54
N LYS A 226 19.68 22.28 -10.07
CA LYS A 226 20.00 22.10 -11.50
C LYS A 226 18.83 21.56 -12.33
N LEU A 227 17.68 21.25 -11.72
CA LEU A 227 16.51 20.77 -12.47
C LEU A 227 15.97 21.89 -13.37
N PRO A 228 15.73 21.65 -14.67
CA PRO A 228 15.18 22.68 -15.56
C PRO A 228 13.83 23.25 -15.08
N THR A 229 13.01 22.43 -14.44
CA THR A 229 11.72 22.83 -13.84
C THR A 229 11.91 23.77 -12.65
N TYR A 230 12.91 23.49 -11.81
CA TYR A 230 13.29 24.37 -10.70
C TYR A 230 13.78 25.71 -11.22
N GLU A 231 14.76 25.71 -12.12
CA GLU A 231 15.32 26.95 -12.68
C GLU A 231 14.24 27.80 -13.37
N THR A 232 13.36 27.17 -14.15
CA THR A 232 12.27 27.87 -14.85
C THR A 232 11.32 28.54 -13.86
N LEU A 233 10.87 27.80 -12.83
CA LEU A 233 9.94 28.34 -11.84
C LEU A 233 10.60 29.43 -10.99
N TYR A 234 11.79 29.15 -10.44
CA TYR A 234 12.53 30.07 -9.58
C TYR A 234 12.85 31.39 -10.30
N ASN A 235 13.38 31.31 -11.53
CA ASN A 235 13.70 32.50 -12.31
C ASN A 235 12.44 33.23 -12.81
N GLY A 236 11.35 32.50 -13.08
CA GLY A 236 10.06 33.08 -13.45
C GLY A 236 9.49 33.93 -12.32
N LEU A 237 9.46 33.39 -11.10
CA LEU A 237 8.99 34.08 -9.91
C LEU A 237 9.91 35.26 -9.55
N LYS A 238 11.23 35.13 -9.71
CA LYS A 238 12.20 36.18 -9.34
C LYS A 238 12.05 37.47 -10.15
N LYS A 239 11.38 37.39 -11.31
CA LYS A 239 11.04 38.56 -12.14
C LYS A 239 9.91 39.40 -11.54
N ASP A 240 9.13 38.86 -10.61
CA ASP A 240 8.09 39.62 -9.91
C ASP A 240 8.72 40.52 -8.84
N ILE A 241 8.51 41.82 -8.95
CA ILE A 241 9.12 42.81 -8.05
C ILE A 241 8.48 42.82 -6.65
N ASP A 242 7.22 42.38 -6.51
CA ASP A 242 6.50 42.34 -5.24
C ASP A 242 6.73 41.04 -4.46
N ILE A 243 7.42 40.05 -5.04
CA ILE A 243 7.69 38.76 -4.40
C ILE A 243 9.17 38.65 -4.04
N GLU A 244 9.45 38.39 -2.76
CA GLU A 244 10.73 37.88 -2.29
C GLU A 244 10.65 36.35 -2.21
N ILE A 245 11.54 35.64 -2.89
CA ILE A 245 11.53 34.17 -2.92
C ILE A 245 12.59 33.66 -1.99
N THR A 246 12.24 32.63 -1.23
CA THR A 246 13.17 31.87 -0.40
C THR A 246 13.08 30.40 -0.76
N ALA A 247 14.24 29.77 -0.98
CA ALA A 247 14.37 28.33 -1.13
C ALA A 247 14.84 27.74 0.19
N GLU A 248 14.04 26.88 0.80
CA GLU A 248 14.36 26.22 2.07
C GLU A 248 14.69 24.75 1.82
N LYS A 249 15.95 24.39 2.10
CA LYS A 249 16.42 23.00 2.08
C LYS A 249 15.86 22.26 3.31
N GLN A 250 15.13 21.18 3.09
CA GLN A 250 14.49 20.38 4.11
C GLN A 250 14.60 18.88 3.77
N PHE A 251 14.18 18.02 4.69
CA PHE A 251 13.99 16.61 4.42
C PHE A 251 12.54 16.20 4.46
N LEU A 252 12.22 15.20 3.64
CA LEU A 252 10.99 14.43 3.75
C LEU A 252 11.34 13.04 4.28
N ILE A 253 10.64 12.63 5.34
CA ILE A 253 10.78 11.32 5.97
C ILE A 253 9.41 10.65 6.15
N LEU A 254 9.41 9.33 6.28
CA LEU A 254 8.22 8.60 6.74
C LEU A 254 7.98 8.86 8.23
N THR A 255 6.72 9.05 8.60
CA THR A 255 6.30 8.98 10.00
C THR A 255 6.32 7.52 10.49
N PRO A 256 6.16 7.25 11.80
CA PRO A 256 5.95 5.88 12.28
C PRO A 256 4.75 5.19 11.62
N LEU A 257 3.63 5.92 11.44
CA LEU A 257 2.44 5.42 10.75
C LEU A 257 2.75 5.12 9.27
N GLY A 258 3.46 6.02 8.59
CA GLY A 258 3.86 5.84 7.20
C GLY A 258 4.78 4.65 7.00
N ARG A 259 5.72 4.43 7.92
CA ARG A 259 6.57 3.24 7.91
C ARG A 259 5.77 1.96 8.05
N GLN A 260 4.87 1.88 9.03
CA GLN A 260 4.00 0.72 9.22
C GLN A 260 3.11 0.48 7.99
N PHE A 261 2.53 1.55 7.43
CA PHE A 261 1.73 1.47 6.20
C PHE A 261 2.55 0.89 5.05
N CYS A 262 3.76 1.41 4.81
CA CYS A 262 4.62 0.93 3.73
C CYS A 262 5.04 -0.53 3.93
N GLU A 263 5.43 -0.91 5.15
CA GLU A 263 5.79 -2.30 5.49
C GLU A 263 4.62 -3.28 5.29
N THR A 264 3.39 -2.81 5.47
CA THR A 264 2.16 -3.61 5.38
C THR A 264 1.59 -3.68 3.97
N CYS A 265 1.64 -2.58 3.22
CA CYS A 265 0.92 -2.40 1.96
C CYS A 265 1.82 -2.35 0.74
N ILE A 266 3.13 -2.14 0.87
CA ILE A 266 4.05 -2.07 -0.26
C ILE A 266 4.86 -3.36 -0.34
N SER A 267 4.73 -4.03 -1.49
CA SER A 267 5.50 -5.24 -1.81
C SER A 267 7.00 -4.95 -1.72
N LYS A 268 7.75 -5.84 -1.06
CA LYS A 268 9.21 -5.75 -0.94
C LYS A 268 9.87 -5.95 -2.31
#